data_AF-A0A0P7HXS8-F1
#
_entry.id   AF-A0A0P7HXS8-F1
#
_cell.length_a   1.000
_cell.length_b   1.000
_cell.length_c   1.000
_cell.angle_alpha   90.00
_cell.angle_beta   90.00
_cell.angle_gamma   90.00
#
_symmetry.space_group_name_H-M   'P 1'
#
loop_
_entity.id
_entity.type
_entity.pdbx_description
1 polymer ?
#
loop_
_entity_poly.entity_id
_entity_poly.type
_entity_poly.pdbx_seq_one_letter_code
_entity_poly.pdbx_strand_id
1 'polypeptide(L)' 'MPNQFECSECGFMVRSENDDELIEFVQQHADDAHQMQVAPDDVRAGWESVEMGASN' A
#
# COMPACT_ATOMS: atom_id res chain seq x y z
N MET A 1 -7.66 5.90 10.32
CA MET A 1 -6.62 4.90 10.65
C MET A 1 -5.76 4.79 9.43
N PRO A 2 -4.42 4.82 9.55
CA PRO A 2 -3.57 4.58 8.40
C PRO A 2 -3.80 3.17 7.85
N ASN A 3 -3.75 3.07 6.52
CA ASN A 3 -3.70 1.81 5.82
C ASN A 3 -2.24 1.50 5.47
N GLN A 4 -1.93 0.21 5.36
CA GLN A 4 -0.61 -0.30 5.03
C GLN A 4 -0.74 -1.32 3.90
N PHE A 5 0.15 -1.25 2.92
CA PHE A 5 0.29 -2.28 1.90
C PHE A 5 1.71 -2.85 1.94
N GLU A 6 1.81 -4.17 1.89
CA GLU A 6 3.07 -4.91 1.78
C GLU A 6 3.08 -5.68 0.46
N CYS A 7 4.13 -5.47 -0.34
CA CYS A 7 4.34 -6.25 -1.56
C CYS A 7 4.76 -7.67 -1.17
N SER A 8 4.12 -8.68 -1.76
CA SER A 8 4.44 -10.08 -1.47
C SER A 8 5.67 -10.60 -2.24
N GLU A 9 6.05 -9.92 -3.33
CA GLU A 9 7.19 -10.31 -4.18
C GLU A 9 8.51 -9.66 -3.75
N CYS A 10 8.44 -8.50 -3.10
CA CYS A 10 9.62 -7.81 -2.60
C CYS A 10 9.33 -7.15 -1.25
N GLY A 11 10.36 -6.79 -0.49
CA GLY A 11 10.19 -6.15 0.82
C GLY A 11 9.65 -4.71 0.79
N PHE A 12 8.97 -4.29 -0.27
CA PHE A 12 8.36 -2.96 -0.36
C PHE A 12 7.14 -2.89 0.56
N MET A 13 7.09 -1.82 1.35
CA MET A 13 6.02 -1.55 2.28
C MET A 13 5.72 -0.05 2.23
N VAL A 14 4.44 0.29 2.15
CA VAL A 14 3.97 1.67 2.27
C VAL A 14 2.84 1.75 3.29
N ARG A 15 2.86 2.80 4.11
CA ARG A 15 1.82 3.09 5.10
C ARG A 15 1.44 4.56 4.98
N SER A 16 0.16 4.85 4.87
CA SER A 16 -0.34 6.23 4.79
C SER A 16 -1.70 6.36 5.46
N GLU A 17 -2.00 7.55 5.97
CA GLU A 17 -3.35 7.95 6.42
C GLU A 17 -4.23 8.41 5.26
N ASN A 18 -3.62 8.64 4.10
CA ASN A 18 -4.30 9.02 2.87
C ASN A 18 -4.33 7.82 1.92
N ASP A 19 -5.55 7.38 1.66
CA ASP A 19 -5.86 6.24 0.81
C ASP A 19 -5.38 6.43 -0.63
N ASP A 20 -5.57 7.63 -1.19
CA ASP A 20 -5.21 7.94 -2.57
C ASP A 20 -3.68 7.93 -2.74
N GLU A 21 -2.94 8.53 -1.80
CA GLU A 21 -1.47 8.52 -1.83
C GLU A 21 -0.91 7.10 -1.71
N LEU A 22 -1.48 6.27 -0.84
CA LEU A 22 -1.06 4.88 -0.71
C LEU A 22 -1.25 4.13 -2.03
N ILE A 23 -2.42 4.27 -2.65
CA ILE A 23 -2.72 3.64 -3.93
C ILE A 23 -1.76 4.09 -5.01
N GLU A 24 -1.48 5.39 -5.12
CA GLU A 24 -0.51 5.94 -6.07
C GLU A 24 0.88 5.34 -5.86
N PHE A 25 1.36 5.24 -4.62
CA PHE A 25 2.67 4.63 -4.31
C PHE A 25 2.73 3.14 -4.68
N VAL A 26 1.67 2.38 -4.39
CA VAL A 26 1.62 0.95 -4.75
C VAL A 26 1.57 0.77 -6.26
N GLN A 27 0.79 1.58 -6.96
CA GLN A 27 0.72 1.53 -8.43
C GLN A 27 2.04 1.91 -9.08
N GLN A 28 2.68 2.99 -8.61
CA GLN A 28 4.00 3.40 -9.08
C GLN A 28 5.03 2.29 -8.84
N HIS A 29 5.01 1.68 -7.65
CA HIS A 29 5.89 0.57 -7.32
C HIS A 29 5.67 -0.65 -8.25
N ALA A 30 4.41 -1.03 -8.49
CA ALA A 30 4.07 -2.12 -9.38
C ALA A 30 4.57 -1.87 -10.81
N ASP A 31 4.42 -0.65 -11.32
CA ASP A 31 4.88 -0.29 -12.68
C ASP A 31 6.41 -0.25 -12.78
N ASP A 32 7.09 0.46 -11.88
CA ASP A 32 8.55 0.62 -11.94
C ASP A 32 9.31 -0.67 -11.61
N ALA A 33 8.89 -1.40 -10.57
CA ALA A 33 9.63 -2.55 -10.06
C ALA A 33 9.21 -3.87 -10.71
N HIS A 34 7.93 -4.00 -11.06
CA HIS A 34 7.36 -5.24 -11.57
C HIS A 34 6.84 -5.13 -13.01
N GLN A 35 6.83 -3.94 -13.61
CA GLN A 35 6.22 -3.68 -14.94
C GLN A 35 4.75 -4.10 -14.99
N MET A 36 4.06 -3.96 -13.86
CA MET A 36 2.69 -4.39 -13.65
C MET A 36 1.79 -3.18 -13.37
N GLN A 37 0.60 -3.20 -13.95
CA GLN A 37 -0.45 -2.25 -13.60
C GLN A 37 -1.43 -2.95 -12.67
N VAL A 38 -1.65 -2.36 -11.49
CA VAL A 38 -2.61 -2.85 -10.49
C VAL A 38 -3.80 -1.90 -10.40
N ALA A 39 -5.02 -2.44 -10.31
CA ALA A 39 -6.20 -1.61 -10.15
C ALA A 39 -6.26 -1.04 -8.72
N PRO A 40 -6.79 0.18 -8.52
CA PRO A 40 -6.91 0.76 -7.19
C PRO A 40 -7.74 -0.10 -6.24
N ASP A 41 -8.77 -0.79 -6.76
CA ASP A 41 -9.59 -1.71 -5.96
C ASP A 41 -8.81 -2.97 -5.52
N ASP A 42 -7.85 -3.45 -6.32
CA ASP A 42 -6.99 -4.57 -5.91
C ASP A 42 -6.03 -4.15 -4.78
N VAL A 43 -5.51 -2.92 -4.84
CA VAL A 43 -4.68 -2.35 -3.77
C VAL A 43 -5.50 -2.26 -2.47
N ARG A 44 -6.73 -1.75 -2.56
CA ARG A 44 -7.66 -1.66 -1.42
C ARG A 44 -8.09 -3.02 -0.88
N ALA A 45 -8.14 -4.05 -1.71
CA ALA A 45 -8.44 -5.40 -1.26
C ALA A 45 -7.24 -6.04 -0.54
N GLY A 46 -6.01 -5.63 -0.86
CA GLY A 46 -4.78 -6.19 -0.33
C GLY A 46 -4.15 -5.43 0.84
N TRP A 47 -4.58 -4.20 1.13
CA TRP A 47 -4.04 -3.43 2.25
C TRP A 47 -4.63 -3.83 3.61
N GLU A 48 -3.94 -3.46 4.68
CA GLU A 48 -4.37 -3.69 6.05
C GLU A 48 -4.57 -2.35 6.76
N SER A 49 -5.73 -2.18 7.40
CA SER A 49 -5.97 -1.04 8.28
C SER A 49 -5.20 -1.24 9.58
N VAL A 50 -4.23 -0.38 9.82
CA VAL A 50 -3.36 -0.47 10.99
C VAL A 50 -3.71 0.64 11.97
N GLU A 51 -4.06 0.24 13.19
CA GLU A 51 -4.24 1.20 14.27
C GLU A 51 -2.88 1.88 14.52
N MET A 52 -2.83 3.21 14.47
CA MET A 52 -1.70 3.97 15.00
C MET A 52 -1.78 3.85 16.53
N GLY A 53 -1.37 2.69 17.04
CA GLY A 53 -1.28 2.43 18.46
C GLY A 53 -0.34 3.45 19.09
N ALA A 54 -0.89 4.30 19.96
CA ALA A 54 -0.13 5.00 20.96
C ALA A 54 0.87 4.02 21.58
N SER A 55 2.15 4.36 21.51
CA SER A 55 3.15 3.73 22.35
C SER A 55 2.78 4.06 23.79
N ASN A 56 2.17 3.09 24.47
CA ASN A 56 2.00 2.92 25.92
C ASN A 56 1.64 4.16 26.76
#